data_AF-A0A554GAD0-F1
#
_entry.id   AF-A0A554GAD0-F1
#
_cell.length_a   1.000
_cell.length_b   1.000
_cell.length_c   1.000
_cell.angle_alpha   90.00
_cell.angle_beta   90.00
_cell.angle_gamma   90.00
#
_symmetry.space_group_name_H-M   'P 1'
#
loop_
_entity.id
_entity.type
_entity.pdbx_description
1 polymer ?
#
loop_
_entity_poly.entity_id
_entity_poly.type
_entity_poly.pdbx_seq_one_letter_code
_entity_poly.pdbx_strand_id
1 'polypeptide(L)'
;MSHFHEDLKQNALVFHPDGIFSFGIIPEMPQYSLPGGEVFLRAGVHLGDNRGFGVRHIWEAHQADLVKAGCVSIDSVAKHIASIVVPQAPIYCEFRQVKGGQRVAVLKLKMGTLILEPRQERRGFGYYVVTWYPQPRPNGTLVGRVVDPRKLQK
;
A
#
# COMPACT_ATOMS: atom_id res chain seq x y z
N MET A 1 -7.90 19.84 0.26
CA MET A 1 -8.07 19.54 1.70
C MET A 1 -8.53 18.10 1.82
N SER A 2 -7.69 17.19 2.29
CA SER A 2 -8.07 15.79 2.53
C SER A 2 -8.38 15.63 4.02
N HIS A 3 -9.66 15.56 4.37
CA HIS A 3 -10.12 15.21 5.71
C HIS A 3 -10.29 13.69 5.76
N PHE A 4 -9.39 13.00 6.47
CA PHE A 4 -9.65 11.63 6.86
C PHE A 4 -10.75 11.68 7.93
N HIS A 5 -11.93 11.17 7.60
CA HIS A 5 -13.03 11.09 8.55
C HIS A 5 -12.89 9.84 9.40
N GLU A 6 -12.75 10.02 10.72
CA GLU A 6 -12.71 8.90 11.66
C GLU A 6 -13.96 8.00 11.57
N ASP A 7 -15.06 8.49 11.01
CA ASP A 7 -16.32 7.76 10.78
C ASP A 7 -16.31 6.81 9.56
N LEU A 8 -15.23 6.80 8.77
CA LEU A 8 -15.15 5.91 7.60
C LEU A 8 -15.23 4.43 8.02
N LYS A 9 -16.15 3.66 7.43
CA LYS A 9 -16.20 2.20 7.62
C LYS A 9 -14.82 1.58 7.33
N GLN A 10 -14.44 0.53 8.07
CA GLN A 10 -13.10 -0.09 7.95
C GLN A 10 -12.66 -0.42 6.50
N ASN A 11 -13.60 -0.83 5.64
CA ASN A 11 -13.32 -1.20 4.25
C ASN A 11 -13.55 -0.07 3.23
N ALA A 12 -13.94 1.12 3.69
CA ALA A 12 -14.08 2.28 2.83
C ALA A 12 -12.71 2.62 2.22
N LEU A 13 -12.72 2.90 0.91
CA LEU A 13 -11.52 3.37 0.22
C LEU A 13 -11.20 4.78 0.65
N VAL A 14 -9.91 5.07 0.74
CA VAL A 14 -9.37 6.40 0.97
C VAL A 14 -8.87 6.93 -0.36
N PHE A 15 -9.17 8.19 -0.64
CA PHE A 15 -8.71 8.85 -1.85
C PHE A 15 -7.19 9.07 -1.80
N HIS A 16 -6.55 8.82 -2.93
CA HIS A 16 -5.27 9.42 -3.26
C HIS A 16 -5.39 10.95 -3.21
N PRO A 17 -4.34 11.70 -2.82
CA PRO A 17 -4.38 13.17 -2.78
C PRO A 17 -4.84 13.85 -4.08
N ASP A 18 -4.65 13.19 -5.22
CA ASP A 18 -5.11 13.67 -6.54
C ASP A 18 -6.61 13.44 -6.82
N GLY A 19 -7.36 12.88 -5.86
CA GLY A 19 -8.83 12.73 -5.95
C GLY A 19 -9.32 11.41 -6.59
N ILE A 20 -8.42 10.48 -6.91
CA ILE A 20 -8.76 9.13 -7.39
C ILE A 20 -8.54 8.08 -6.29
N PHE A 21 -9.04 6.85 -6.45
CA PHE A 21 -8.81 5.78 -5.46
C PHE A 21 -7.49 5.02 -5.64
N SER A 22 -6.92 5.07 -6.84
CA SER A 22 -5.71 4.35 -7.20
C SER A 22 -4.48 5.10 -6.71
N PHE A 23 -3.60 4.39 -6.00
CA PHE A 23 -2.30 4.90 -5.56
C PHE A 23 -1.17 4.56 -6.54
N GLY A 24 -1.43 3.67 -7.50
CA GLY A 24 -0.47 3.23 -8.50
C GLY A 24 -0.82 1.86 -9.07
N ILE A 25 -0.04 1.38 -10.04
CA ILE A 25 -0.29 0.09 -10.68
C ILE A 25 0.89 -0.85 -10.50
N ILE A 26 0.58 -2.05 -10.02
CA ILE A 26 1.49 -3.19 -10.05
C ILE A 26 1.36 -3.84 -11.43
N PRO A 27 2.44 -3.93 -12.24
CA PRO A 27 2.38 -4.59 -13.53
C PRO A 27 2.14 -6.08 -13.35
N GLU A 28 1.56 -6.70 -14.37
CA GLU A 28 1.52 -8.15 -14.44
C GLU A 28 2.96 -8.70 -14.55
N MET A 29 3.28 -9.71 -13.75
CA MET A 29 4.58 -10.39 -13.74
C MET A 29 4.36 -11.91 -13.79
N PRO A 30 4.01 -12.45 -14.98
CA PRO A 30 3.63 -13.86 -15.15
C PRO A 30 4.74 -14.83 -14.72
N GLN A 31 6.01 -14.45 -14.88
CA GLN A 31 7.18 -15.24 -14.48
C GLN A 31 7.23 -15.52 -12.97
N TYR A 32 6.49 -14.76 -12.17
CA TYR A 32 6.36 -14.93 -10.73
C TYR A 32 4.94 -15.33 -10.30
N SER A 33 4.05 -15.60 -11.26
CA SER A 33 2.61 -15.85 -11.03
C SER A 33 1.93 -14.69 -10.28
N LEU A 34 2.34 -13.45 -10.57
CA LEU A 34 1.81 -12.25 -9.95
C LEU A 34 0.92 -11.49 -10.95
N PRO A 35 -0.40 -11.43 -10.73
CA PRO A 35 -1.31 -10.69 -11.60
C PRO A 35 -1.08 -9.18 -11.53
N GLY A 36 -1.39 -8.44 -12.60
CA GLY A 36 -1.40 -6.98 -12.56
C GLY A 36 -2.60 -6.43 -11.79
N GLY A 37 -2.47 -5.24 -11.19
CA GLY A 37 -3.60 -4.62 -10.48
C GLY A 37 -3.32 -3.24 -9.91
N GLU A 38 -4.40 -2.49 -9.68
CA GLU A 38 -4.35 -1.20 -9.00
C GLU A 38 -4.06 -1.35 -7.51
N VAL A 39 -3.38 -0.35 -6.93
CA VAL A 39 -3.10 -0.24 -5.50
C VAL A 39 -4.15 0.65 -4.84
N PHE A 40 -4.80 0.13 -3.81
CA PHE A 40 -5.84 0.81 -3.07
C PHE A 40 -5.48 0.95 -1.58
N LEU A 41 -5.88 2.09 -1.00
CA LEU A 41 -5.80 2.32 0.43
C LEU A 41 -7.20 2.30 1.04
N ARG A 42 -7.32 1.74 2.25
CA ARG A 42 -8.57 1.71 3.03
C ARG A 42 -8.41 2.48 4.32
N ALA A 43 -9.54 2.92 4.88
CA ALA A 43 -9.58 3.50 6.22
C ALA A 43 -8.99 2.53 7.26
N GLY A 44 -9.34 1.25 7.15
CA GLY A 44 -8.69 0.20 7.90
C GLY A 44 -9.09 0.13 9.36
N VAL A 45 -8.35 -0.67 10.12
CA VAL A 45 -8.53 -0.88 11.56
C VAL A 45 -7.23 -1.38 12.18
N HIS A 46 -6.90 -0.91 13.38
CA HIS A 46 -5.85 -1.49 14.21
C HIS A 46 -6.46 -2.44 15.24
N LEU A 47 -5.90 -3.63 15.38
CA LEU A 47 -6.37 -4.66 16.32
C LEU A 47 -5.25 -5.10 17.29
N GLY A 48 -4.15 -4.35 17.35
CA GLY A 48 -2.95 -4.65 18.13
C GLY A 48 -1.74 -5.02 17.26
N ASP A 49 -0.65 -5.44 17.90
CA ASP A 49 0.65 -5.65 17.26
C ASP A 49 0.59 -6.60 16.07
N ASN A 50 1.06 -6.14 14.92
CA ASN A 50 1.02 -6.86 13.64
C ASN A 50 -0.39 -7.34 13.22
N ARG A 51 -1.46 -6.76 13.80
CA ARG A 51 -2.86 -7.04 13.47
C ARG A 51 -3.58 -5.76 13.06
N GLY A 52 -4.05 -5.74 11.83
CA GLY A 52 -4.77 -4.60 11.27
C GLY A 52 -4.42 -4.38 9.81
N PHE A 53 -5.03 -3.36 9.21
CA PHE A 53 -4.68 -2.89 7.88
C PHE A 53 -5.07 -1.41 7.69
N GLY A 54 -4.57 -0.78 6.63
CA GLY A 54 -5.02 0.54 6.16
C GLY A 54 -4.55 1.71 7.03
N VAL A 55 -5.17 2.88 6.82
CA VAL A 55 -4.75 4.17 7.41
C VAL A 55 -4.67 4.11 8.94
N ARG A 56 -5.73 3.64 9.61
CA ARG A 56 -5.76 3.54 11.08
C ARG A 56 -4.64 2.66 11.61
N HIS A 57 -4.44 1.48 11.02
CA HIS A 57 -3.38 0.59 11.43
C HIS A 57 -2.00 1.21 11.24
N ILE A 58 -1.76 1.86 10.09
CA ILE A 58 -0.47 2.51 9.80
C ILE A 58 -0.19 3.63 10.81
N TRP A 59 -1.19 4.48 11.05
CA TRP A 59 -1.07 5.59 12.01
C TRP A 59 -0.79 5.08 13.42
N GLU A 60 -1.65 4.21 13.95
CA GLU A 60 -1.55 3.75 15.34
C GLU A 60 -0.29 2.90 15.58
N ALA A 61 0.10 2.04 14.64
CA ALA A 61 1.25 1.16 14.82
C ALA A 61 2.61 1.86 14.58
N HIS A 62 2.63 2.95 13.80
CA HIS A 62 3.89 3.59 13.35
C HIS A 62 3.94 5.10 13.55
N GLN A 63 3.10 5.66 14.43
CA GLN A 63 2.96 7.10 14.64
C GLN A 63 4.32 7.80 14.84
N ALA A 64 5.16 7.27 15.73
CA ALA A 64 6.45 7.88 16.05
C ALA A 64 7.38 7.99 14.83
N ASP A 65 7.33 7.01 13.93
CA ASP A 65 8.17 6.98 12.74
C ASP A 65 7.55 7.76 11.57
N LEU A 66 6.21 7.80 11.46
CA LEU A 66 5.49 8.68 10.55
C LEU A 66 5.78 10.15 10.85
N VAL A 67 5.78 10.54 12.12
CA VAL A 67 6.11 11.91 12.56
C VAL A 67 7.52 12.29 12.14
N LYS A 68 8.51 11.39 12.33
CA LYS A 68 9.89 11.60 11.85
C LYS A 68 9.98 11.72 10.33
N ALA A 69 9.10 11.03 9.61
CA ALA A 69 8.99 11.11 8.15
C ALA A 69 8.15 12.32 7.67
N GLY A 70 7.73 13.22 8.57
CA GLY A 70 6.95 14.42 8.25
C GLY A 70 5.43 14.21 8.12
N CYS A 71 4.93 13.00 8.44
CA CYS A 71 3.51 12.69 8.51
C CYS A 71 3.02 12.90 9.96
N VAL A 72 2.55 14.11 10.26
CA VAL A 72 2.21 14.54 11.63
C VAL A 72 0.75 14.31 12.05
N SER A 73 -0.11 13.84 11.13
CA SER A 73 -1.51 13.52 11.41
C SER A 73 -1.97 12.29 10.63
N ILE A 74 -3.05 11.65 11.12
CA ILE A 74 -3.69 10.53 10.42
C ILE A 74 -4.17 10.92 9.01
N ASP A 75 -4.63 12.16 8.83
CA ASP A 75 -5.02 12.71 7.51
C ASP A 75 -3.86 12.69 6.50
N SER A 76 -2.64 12.81 7.00
CA SER A 76 -1.44 12.88 6.17
C SER A 76 -0.94 11.50 5.72
N VAL A 77 -1.50 10.41 6.25
CA VAL A 77 -1.08 9.04 5.91
C VAL A 77 -1.32 8.76 4.43
N ALA A 78 -2.46 9.16 3.86
CA ALA A 78 -2.71 8.98 2.43
C ALA A 78 -1.65 9.68 1.58
N LYS A 79 -1.26 10.92 1.95
CA LYS A 79 -0.18 11.65 1.27
C LYS A 79 1.17 10.95 1.43
N HIS A 80 1.45 10.41 2.62
CA HIS A 80 2.67 9.64 2.86
C HIS A 80 2.71 8.37 1.99
N ILE A 81 1.62 7.60 1.91
CA ILE A 81 1.55 6.41 1.02
C ILE A 81 1.70 6.79 -0.45
N ALA A 82 1.05 7.86 -0.90
CA ALA A 82 1.18 8.38 -2.26
C ALA A 82 2.64 8.72 -2.62
N SER A 83 3.43 9.23 -1.66
CA SER A 83 4.85 9.51 -1.87
C SER A 83 5.74 8.25 -2.00
N ILE A 84 5.21 7.08 -1.61
CA ILE A 84 5.90 5.78 -1.69
C ILE A 84 5.49 5.03 -2.96
N VAL A 85 4.21 5.06 -3.32
CA VAL A 85 3.69 4.39 -4.51
C VAL A 85 3.89 5.31 -5.73
N VAL A 86 5.14 5.43 -6.17
CA VAL A 86 5.52 6.28 -7.31
C VAL A 86 5.99 5.43 -8.50
N PRO A 87 5.86 5.91 -9.74
CA PRO A 87 6.39 5.21 -10.91
C PRO A 87 7.86 4.83 -10.71
N GLN A 88 8.23 3.64 -11.17
CA GLN A 88 9.56 3.03 -11.03
C GLN A 88 9.96 2.60 -9.61
N ALA A 89 9.11 2.78 -8.59
CA ALA A 89 9.35 2.22 -7.26
C ALA A 89 9.53 0.70 -7.36
N PRO A 90 10.60 0.13 -6.78
CA PRO A 90 10.92 -1.28 -6.92
C PRO A 90 9.94 -2.15 -6.11
N ILE A 91 9.52 -3.25 -6.72
CA ILE A 91 8.58 -4.21 -6.16
C ILE A 91 9.36 -5.47 -5.76
N TYR A 92 9.30 -5.80 -4.47
CA TYR A 92 9.87 -7.05 -3.94
C TYR A 92 8.77 -8.02 -3.54
N CYS A 93 8.95 -9.30 -3.85
CA CYS A 93 8.01 -10.36 -3.45
C CYS A 93 8.67 -11.30 -2.44
N GLU A 94 8.08 -11.38 -1.25
CA GLU A 94 8.36 -12.46 -0.32
C GLU A 94 7.43 -13.61 -0.71
N PHE A 95 7.92 -14.63 -1.43
CA PHE A 95 7.15 -15.80 -1.88
C PHE A 95 6.60 -16.69 -0.73
N ARG A 96 6.40 -16.13 0.46
CA ARG A 96 5.75 -16.77 1.60
C ARG A 96 4.24 -16.81 1.33
N GLN A 97 3.69 -18.01 1.29
CA GLN A 97 2.25 -18.21 1.32
C GLN A 97 1.71 -17.82 2.69
N VAL A 98 0.79 -16.88 2.73
CA VAL A 98 -0.02 -16.58 3.91
C VAL A 98 -1.45 -17.02 3.60
N LYS A 99 -2.26 -17.38 4.60
CA LYS A 99 -3.68 -17.72 4.38
C LYS A 99 -4.36 -16.57 3.61
N GLY A 100 -4.71 -16.80 2.34
CA GLY A 100 -5.30 -15.80 1.44
C GLY A 100 -4.48 -15.45 0.18
N GLY A 101 -3.21 -15.90 0.06
CA GLY A 101 -2.39 -15.70 -1.13
C GLY A 101 -0.91 -15.43 -0.82
N GLN A 102 -0.11 -15.17 -1.87
CA GLN A 102 1.23 -14.61 -1.70
C GLN A 102 1.09 -13.15 -1.24
N ARG A 103 1.79 -12.73 -0.19
CA ARG A 103 1.94 -11.28 0.07
C ARG A 103 2.83 -10.72 -1.03
N VAL A 104 2.23 -9.96 -1.93
CA VAL A 104 2.93 -9.37 -3.06
C VAL A 104 3.35 -7.96 -2.68
N ALA A 105 4.54 -7.58 -3.13
CA ALA A 105 5.01 -6.21 -3.25
C ALA A 105 5.26 -5.45 -1.93
N VAL A 106 6.45 -5.67 -1.38
CA VAL A 106 7.19 -4.66 -0.63
C VAL A 106 7.63 -3.59 -1.63
N LEU A 107 7.05 -2.38 -1.53
CA LEU A 107 7.66 -1.20 -2.17
C LEU A 107 8.79 -0.71 -1.28
N LYS A 108 10.01 -0.75 -1.81
CA LYS A 108 11.20 -0.34 -1.05
C LYS A 108 11.73 1.00 -1.56
N LEU A 109 11.67 2.02 -0.72
CA LEU A 109 12.26 3.33 -1.00
C LEU A 109 13.08 3.81 0.20
N LYS A 110 13.80 4.93 0.06
CA LYS A 110 14.43 5.63 1.20
C LYS A 110 13.43 5.93 2.33
N MET A 111 12.14 6.02 1.99
CA MET A 111 11.03 6.33 2.88
C MET A 111 10.41 5.11 3.58
N GLY A 112 10.93 3.90 3.37
CA GLY A 112 10.49 2.69 4.07
C GLY A 112 9.96 1.58 3.16
N THR A 113 9.21 0.67 3.78
CA THR A 113 8.67 -0.57 3.21
C THR A 113 7.16 -0.57 3.33
N LEU A 114 6.44 -0.57 2.21
CA LEU A 114 4.98 -0.70 2.18
C LEU A 114 4.57 -2.14 1.90
N ILE A 115 3.67 -2.71 2.71
CA ILE A 115 3.16 -4.06 2.52
C ILE A 115 1.81 -4.02 1.81
N LEU A 116 1.74 -4.72 0.67
CA LEU A 116 0.51 -4.90 -0.09
C LEU A 116 -0.01 -6.34 0.02
N GLU A 117 -1.33 -6.49 -0.11
CA GLU A 117 -1.99 -7.78 -0.16
C GLU A 117 -2.88 -7.86 -1.42
N PRO A 118 -2.66 -8.85 -2.31
CA PRO A 118 -3.56 -9.07 -3.42
C PRO A 118 -4.92 -9.57 -2.89
N ARG A 119 -6.02 -8.99 -3.38
CA ARG A 119 -7.36 -9.49 -3.07
C ARG A 119 -8.26 -9.46 -4.29
N GLN A 120 -9.05 -10.52 -4.43
CA GLN A 120 -10.23 -10.53 -5.28
C GLN A 120 -11.42 -10.02 -4.47
N GLU A 121 -12.01 -8.90 -4.87
CA GLU A 121 -13.24 -8.39 -4.28
C GLU A 121 -14.37 -8.29 -5.31
N ARG A 122 -15.58 -7.93 -4.88
CA ARG A 122 -16.74 -7.75 -5.79
C ARG A 122 -16.47 -6.75 -6.92
N ARG A 123 -15.60 -5.77 -6.68
CA ARG A 123 -15.19 -4.73 -7.65
C ARG A 123 -14.07 -5.17 -8.60
N GLY A 124 -13.52 -6.36 -8.40
CA GLY A 124 -12.37 -6.86 -9.16
C GLY A 124 -11.15 -7.14 -8.30
N PHE A 125 -10.08 -7.55 -8.98
CA PHE A 125 -8.77 -7.80 -8.39
C PHE A 125 -8.04 -6.49 -8.11
N GLY A 126 -7.30 -6.43 -7.01
CA GLY A 126 -6.41 -5.32 -6.72
C GLY A 126 -5.48 -5.59 -5.54
N TYR A 127 -4.53 -4.69 -5.35
CA TYR A 127 -3.59 -4.70 -4.24
C TYR A 127 -4.05 -3.74 -3.17
N TYR A 128 -4.07 -4.19 -1.92
CA TYR A 128 -4.52 -3.37 -0.80
C TYR A 128 -3.39 -3.12 0.19
N VAL A 129 -3.23 -1.87 0.58
CA VAL A 129 -2.24 -1.48 1.58
C VAL A 129 -2.61 -2.07 2.94
N VAL A 130 -1.70 -2.87 3.49
CA VAL A 130 -1.84 -3.45 4.82
C VAL A 130 -1.15 -2.57 5.85
N THR A 131 0.16 -2.37 5.73
CA THR A 131 0.96 -1.65 6.72
C THR A 131 2.22 -1.04 6.09
N TRP A 132 2.92 -0.19 6.82
CA TRP A 132 4.17 0.47 6.40
C TRP A 132 5.20 0.38 7.52
N TYR A 133 6.49 0.27 7.19
CA TYR A 133 7.60 0.35 8.14
C TYR A 133 8.65 1.35 7.67
N PRO A 134 9.28 2.14 8.56
CA PRO A 134 10.30 3.11 8.18
C PRO A 134 11.58 2.46 7.64
N GLN A 135 11.86 1.22 8.05
CA GLN A 135 13.09 0.55 7.67
C GLN A 135 12.95 -0.06 6.26
N PRO A 136 13.91 0.22 5.36
CA PRO A 136 14.03 -0.48 4.09
C PRO A 136 14.58 -1.88 4.36
N ARG A 137 13.75 -2.81 4.86
CA ARG A 137 14.10 -4.23 5.05
C ARG A 137 13.59 -5.05 3.86
N PRO A 138 14.34 -5.19 2.75
CA PRO A 138 13.92 -6.12 1.71
C PRO A 138 14.15 -7.52 2.25
N ASN A 139 13.08 -8.20 2.60
CA ASN A 139 13.08 -9.64 2.40
C ASN A 139 12.40 -9.89 1.05
N GLY A 140 12.84 -10.91 0.32
CA GLY A 140 12.25 -11.29 -0.96
C GLY A 140 13.01 -10.86 -2.22
N THR A 141 12.49 -11.27 -3.37
CA THR A 141 13.10 -11.11 -4.69
C THR A 141 12.58 -9.85 -5.38
N LEU A 142 13.46 -9.07 -6.02
CA LEU A 142 13.04 -7.97 -6.89
C LEU A 142 12.32 -8.56 -8.11
N VAL A 143 11.03 -8.27 -8.25
CA VAL A 143 10.18 -8.86 -9.30
C VAL A 143 9.76 -7.86 -10.38
N GLY A 144 9.75 -6.56 -10.06
CA GLY A 144 9.30 -5.54 -11.00
C GLY A 144 9.37 -4.12 -10.44
N ARG A 145 8.66 -3.20 -11.10
CA ARG A 145 8.56 -1.79 -10.72
C ARG A 145 7.14 -1.27 -10.92
N VAL A 146 6.71 -0.34 -10.06
CA VAL A 146 5.41 0.33 -10.17
C VAL A 146 5.31 1.06 -11.50
N VAL A 147 4.17 0.90 -12.17
CA VAL A 147 3.86 1.58 -13.43
C VAL A 147 2.95 2.78 -13.13
N ASP A 148 3.14 3.84 -13.90
CA ASP A 148 2.24 5.00 -13.87
C ASP A 148 0.88 4.60 -14.46
N PRO A 149 -0.24 4.80 -13.75
CA PRO A 149 -1.58 4.50 -14.28
C PRO A 149 -1.88 5.20 -15.60
N ARG A 150 -1.24 6.35 -15.88
CA ARG A 150 -1.43 7.11 -17.13
C ARG A 150 -0.65 6.53 -18.32
N LYS A 151 0.30 5.62 -18.08
CA LYS A 151 1.14 5.02 -19.13
C LYS A 151 0.58 3.71 -19.72
N LEU A 152 -0.52 3.19 -19.17
CA LEU A 152 -1.20 1.98 -19.64
C LEU A 152 -2.31 2.25 -20.66
N GLN A 153 -2.53 3.50 -21.07
CA GLN A 153 -3.50 3.90 -22.10
C GLN A 153 -2.92 3.96 -23.53
N LYS A 154 -1.87 3.17 -23.83
CA LYS A 154 -1.27 3.10 -25.17
C LYS A 154 -1.44 1.73 -25.79
#